data_AF-A0A7C6N7S1-F1
#
_entry.id   AF-A0A7C6N7S1-F1
#
_cell.length_a   1.000
_cell.length_b   1.000
_cell.length_c   1.000
_cell.angle_alpha   90.00
_cell.angle_beta   90.00
_cell.angle_gamma   90.00
#
_symmetry.space_group_name_H-M   'P 1'
#
loop_
_entity.id
_entity.type
_entity.pdbx_description
1 polymer ?
#
loop_
_entity_poly.entity_id
_entity_poly.type
_entity_poly.pdbx_seq_one_letter_code
_entity_poly.pdbx_strand_id
1 'polypeptide(L)'
;MAEENGKKEKSKFKFNQLFTTIIVVLAVFFAAVFAATIFFIKVVLPQRSEYMMLSEANQVKYMVPLGEDLVVNLADPSGRRFIRVNLTLVTDTEETQAEILRRKPQIRDVVIKIFRTKTVDKIREEEGILNIRNEIITAITDMLPFGQVIDVFFTEFVYQ
;
A
#
# COMPACT_ATOMS: atom_id res chain seq x y z
N MET A 1 -88.81 15.19 11.05
CA MET A 1 -87.78 14.56 10.18
C MET A 1 -87.12 15.70 9.42
N ALA A 2 -86.05 16.23 10.01
CA ALA A 2 -84.69 16.25 9.44
C ALA A 2 -84.58 17.26 8.28
N GLU A 3 -84.26 18.52 8.60
CA GLU A 3 -82.89 19.09 8.62
C GLU A 3 -82.46 19.61 7.23
N GLU A 4 -82.52 20.93 7.11
CA GLU A 4 -82.06 21.71 5.97
C GLU A 4 -80.54 21.95 6.08
N ASN A 5 -79.84 21.62 5.00
CA ASN A 5 -78.39 21.72 4.86
C ASN A 5 -77.88 23.17 4.89
N GLY A 6 -77.24 23.56 5.99
CA GLY A 6 -76.35 24.70 6.04
C GLY A 6 -75.01 24.40 5.34
N LYS A 7 -74.93 24.63 4.03
CA LYS A 7 -73.64 24.73 3.31
C LYS A 7 -72.93 26.02 3.77
N LYS A 8 -71.92 25.88 4.63
CA LYS A 8 -70.83 26.87 4.76
C LYS A 8 -69.54 26.24 4.25
N GLU A 9 -69.26 26.54 3.00
CA GLU A 9 -67.95 26.42 2.40
C GLU A 9 -66.99 27.39 3.11
N LYS A 10 -66.02 26.85 3.84
CA LYS A 10 -64.83 27.61 4.26
C LYS A 10 -63.57 26.86 3.85
N SER A 11 -62.99 27.33 2.75
CA SER A 11 -61.56 27.57 2.57
C SER A 11 -60.62 26.42 3.03
N LYS A 12 -60.68 25.27 2.37
CA LYS A 12 -59.63 24.23 2.43
C LYS A 12 -58.47 24.45 1.44
N PHE A 13 -58.43 25.59 0.75
CA PHE A 13 -57.36 25.94 -0.18
C PHE A 13 -56.41 26.95 0.46
N LYS A 14 -55.27 26.45 0.97
CA LYS A 14 -53.94 27.10 1.01
C LYS A 14 -52.97 26.44 2.00
N PHE A 15 -53.44 25.71 3.02
CA PHE A 15 -52.53 25.10 4.01
C PHE A 15 -51.82 23.86 3.47
N ASN A 16 -52.53 22.84 2.97
CA ASN A 16 -51.88 21.61 2.49
C ASN A 16 -50.95 21.83 1.29
N GLN A 17 -51.30 22.74 0.38
CA GLN A 17 -50.44 23.08 -0.76
C GLN A 17 -49.19 23.86 -0.35
N LEU A 18 -49.30 24.77 0.63
CA LEU A 18 -48.16 25.49 1.17
C LEU A 18 -47.21 24.53 1.92
N PHE A 19 -47.75 23.60 2.71
CA PHE A 19 -46.97 22.56 3.38
C PHE A 19 -46.29 21.61 2.38
N THR A 20 -46.97 21.17 1.31
CA THR A 20 -46.33 20.34 0.28
C THR A 20 -45.23 21.10 -0.45
N THR A 21 -45.44 22.37 -0.79
CA THR A 21 -44.41 23.17 -1.46
C THR A 21 -43.19 23.40 -0.54
N ILE A 22 -43.41 23.67 0.74
CA ILE A 22 -42.33 23.81 1.73
C ILE A 22 -41.53 22.50 1.87
N ILE A 23 -42.21 21.35 1.93
CA ILE A 23 -41.55 20.04 2.02
C ILE A 23 -40.71 19.76 0.76
N VAL A 24 -41.24 20.05 -0.43
CA VAL A 24 -40.52 19.85 -1.69
C VAL A 24 -39.30 20.77 -1.77
N VAL A 25 -39.43 22.04 -1.39
CA VAL A 25 -38.30 22.99 -1.39
C VAL A 25 -37.23 22.57 -0.37
N LEU A 26 -37.63 22.12 0.82
CA LEU A 26 -36.69 21.57 1.80
C LEU A 26 -35.98 20.32 1.28
N ALA A 27 -36.69 19.41 0.64
CA ALA A 27 -36.09 18.20 0.06
C ALA A 27 -35.06 18.55 -1.03
N VAL A 28 -35.37 19.51 -1.90
CA VAL A 28 -34.43 19.99 -2.93
C VAL A 28 -33.22 20.67 -2.30
N PHE A 29 -33.42 21.45 -1.24
CA PHE A 29 -32.33 22.10 -0.50
C PHE A 29 -31.40 21.07 0.15
N PHE A 30 -31.95 20.07 0.85
CA PHE A 30 -31.15 18.99 1.45
C PHE A 30 -30.40 18.17 0.39
N ALA A 31 -31.02 17.90 -0.76
CA ALA A 31 -30.35 17.21 -1.87
C ALA A 31 -29.15 18.02 -2.42
N ALA A 32 -29.30 19.33 -2.55
CA ALA A 32 -28.23 20.22 -3.00
C ALA A 32 -27.07 20.29 -1.99
N VAL A 33 -27.39 20.41 -0.69
CA VAL A 33 -26.39 20.41 0.38
C VAL A 33 -25.66 19.06 0.46
N PHE A 34 -26.39 17.95 0.30
CA PHE A 34 -25.81 16.61 0.29
C PHE A 34 -24.84 16.42 -0.90
N ALA A 35 -25.23 16.87 -2.10
CA ALA A 35 -24.36 16.82 -3.27
C ALA A 35 -23.10 17.69 -3.10
N ALA A 36 -23.25 18.90 -2.56
CA ALA A 36 -22.14 19.81 -2.30
C ALA A 36 -21.15 19.26 -1.26
N THR A 37 -21.65 18.62 -0.20
CA THR A 37 -20.80 17.99 0.83
C THR A 37 -20.03 16.79 0.28
N ILE A 38 -20.66 15.92 -0.51
CA ILE A 38 -19.97 14.81 -1.19
C ILE A 38 -18.89 15.32 -2.16
N PHE A 39 -19.19 16.37 -2.93
CA PHE A 39 -18.24 16.98 -3.84
C PHE A 39 -17.06 17.62 -3.10
N PHE A 40 -17.32 18.35 -2.02
CA PHE A 40 -16.28 18.99 -1.20
C PHE A 40 -15.39 17.94 -0.52
N ILE A 41 -15.96 16.86 0.01
CA ILE A 41 -15.20 15.71 0.56
C ILE A 41 -14.27 15.13 -0.51
N LYS A 42 -14.73 14.96 -1.75
CA LYS A 42 -13.88 14.41 -2.83
C LYS A 42 -12.80 15.37 -3.34
N VAL A 43 -13.01 16.68 -3.26
CA VAL A 43 -12.09 17.69 -3.84
C VAL A 43 -11.09 18.22 -2.81
N VAL A 44 -11.47 18.31 -1.53
CA VAL A 44 -10.64 18.95 -0.48
C VAL A 44 -9.93 17.95 0.41
N LEU A 45 -10.47 16.74 0.63
CA LEU A 45 -9.68 15.70 1.26
C LEU A 45 -8.67 15.19 0.22
N PRO A 46 -7.36 15.31 0.44
CA PRO A 46 -6.42 14.53 -0.34
C PRO A 46 -6.84 13.08 -0.12
N GLN A 47 -7.12 12.36 -1.21
CA GLN A 47 -6.98 10.92 -1.26
C GLN A 47 -5.57 10.64 -0.74
N ARG A 48 -5.42 10.44 0.58
CA ARG A 48 -4.25 9.79 1.15
C ARG A 48 -4.23 8.49 0.39
N SER A 49 -3.28 8.42 -0.54
CA SER A 49 -2.93 7.26 -1.34
C SER A 49 -3.54 6.04 -0.68
N GLU A 50 -4.66 5.60 -1.26
CA GLU A 50 -5.18 4.27 -1.03
C GLU A 50 -3.98 3.40 -1.33
N TYR A 51 -3.27 2.99 -0.27
CA TYR A 51 -2.25 1.99 -0.38
C TYR A 51 -2.98 0.86 -1.08
N MET A 52 -2.56 0.57 -2.32
CA MET A 52 -2.95 -0.59 -3.12
C MET A 52 -2.52 -1.85 -2.36
N MET A 53 -3.10 -2.07 -1.20
CA MET A 53 -2.79 -3.09 -0.24
C MET A 53 -4.17 -3.57 0.17
N LEU A 54 -4.64 -4.60 -0.56
CA LEU A 54 -5.79 -5.50 -0.28
C LEU A 54 -6.57 -5.90 -1.55
N SER A 55 -5.93 -5.93 -2.72
CA SER A 55 -6.38 -6.79 -3.85
C SER A 55 -5.35 -7.86 -4.23
N GLU A 56 -4.11 -7.78 -3.72
CA GLU A 56 -3.01 -8.71 -4.05
C GLU A 56 -2.93 -9.98 -3.18
N ALA A 57 -3.80 -10.16 -2.19
CA ALA A 57 -3.65 -11.28 -1.23
C ALA A 57 -3.75 -12.69 -1.86
N ASN A 58 -4.08 -12.78 -3.16
CA ASN A 58 -4.19 -14.04 -3.89
C ASN A 58 -3.43 -14.06 -5.23
N GLN A 59 -2.59 -13.06 -5.51
CA GLN A 59 -1.62 -13.18 -6.61
C GLN A 59 -0.42 -13.96 -6.09
N VAL A 60 -0.11 -15.08 -6.73
CA VAL A 60 1.09 -15.87 -6.43
C VAL A 60 2.29 -14.95 -6.69
N LYS A 61 2.91 -14.45 -5.61
CA LYS A 61 4.14 -13.70 -5.73
C LYS A 61 5.25 -14.66 -6.15
N TYR A 62 5.96 -14.34 -7.23
CA TYR A 62 7.03 -15.19 -7.76
C TYR A 62 8.26 -15.08 -6.84
N MET A 63 8.60 -16.18 -6.18
CA MET A 63 9.69 -16.21 -5.18
C MET A 63 10.93 -16.87 -5.75
N VAL A 64 12.10 -16.27 -5.51
CA VAL A 64 13.40 -16.76 -5.98
C VAL A 64 14.39 -16.88 -4.83
N PRO A 65 14.64 -18.09 -4.31
CA PRO A 65 15.67 -18.32 -3.31
C PRO A 65 17.07 -18.06 -3.90
N LEU A 66 17.91 -17.30 -3.18
CA LEU A 66 19.29 -17.04 -3.59
C LEU A 66 20.24 -18.22 -3.40
N GLY A 67 19.75 -19.35 -2.88
CA GLY A 67 20.47 -20.62 -2.80
C GLY A 67 21.18 -20.77 -1.47
N GLU A 68 22.50 -20.89 -1.51
CA GLU A 68 23.33 -21.12 -0.33
C GLU A 68 23.54 -19.84 0.49
N ASP A 69 23.82 -20.01 1.77
CA ASP A 69 24.12 -18.90 2.68
C ASP A 69 25.35 -18.11 2.21
N LEU A 70 25.29 -16.79 2.43
CA LEU A 70 26.37 -15.85 2.20
C LEU A 70 27.04 -15.55 3.54
N VAL A 71 28.36 -15.75 3.62
CA VAL A 71 29.16 -15.35 4.78
C VAL A 71 29.98 -14.13 4.41
N VAL A 72 29.74 -13.01 5.09
CA VAL A 72 30.29 -11.70 4.73
C VAL A 72 30.87 -11.01 5.96
N ASN A 73 32.11 -10.52 5.84
CA ASN A 73 32.70 -9.66 6.86
C ASN A 73 32.06 -8.27 6.82
N LEU A 74 31.69 -7.77 7.99
CA LEU A 74 31.07 -6.46 8.16
C LEU A 74 32.13 -5.34 8.26
N ALA A 75 31.70 -4.08 8.11
CA ALA A 75 32.55 -2.90 8.13
C ALA A 75 33.02 -2.47 9.54
N ASP A 76 32.84 -3.33 10.54
CA ASP A 76 33.21 -3.04 11.93
C ASP A 76 34.72 -2.80 12.08
N PRO A 77 35.14 -1.79 12.89
CA PRO A 77 36.55 -1.43 13.04
C PRO A 77 37.44 -2.58 13.51
N SER A 78 36.88 -3.53 14.26
CA SER A 78 37.61 -4.69 14.77
C SER A 78 37.92 -5.74 13.70
N GLY A 79 37.26 -5.69 12.53
CA GLY A 79 37.41 -6.65 11.43
C GLY A 79 37.00 -8.10 11.72
N ARG A 80 36.54 -8.39 12.94
CA ARG A 80 36.21 -9.75 13.42
C ARG A 80 34.72 -10.10 13.34
N ARG A 81 33.89 -9.15 12.90
CA ARG A 81 32.45 -9.33 12.82
C ARG A 81 32.05 -9.84 11.44
N PHE A 82 31.18 -10.82 11.42
CA PHE A 82 30.64 -11.37 10.17
C PHE A 82 29.15 -11.63 10.30
N ILE A 83 28.49 -11.70 9.15
CA ILE A 83 27.11 -12.12 9.02
C ILE A 83 27.03 -13.34 8.11
N ARG A 84 26.21 -14.31 8.51
CA ARG A 84 25.67 -15.36 7.66
C ARG A 84 24.24 -14.97 7.30
N VAL A 85 23.97 -14.82 6.01
CA VAL A 85 22.68 -14.36 5.50
C VAL A 85 22.23 -15.17 4.30
N ASN A 86 20.93 -15.44 4.21
CA ASN A 86 20.30 -16.03 3.04
C ASN A 86 18.99 -15.29 2.76
N LEU A 87 18.64 -15.16 1.48
CA LEU A 87 17.50 -14.35 1.06
C LEU A 87 16.66 -15.06 0.01
N THR A 88 15.36 -14.78 0.06
CA THR A 88 14.43 -15.06 -1.03
C THR A 88 13.89 -13.76 -1.57
N LEU A 89 14.08 -13.53 -2.87
CA LEU A 89 13.57 -12.36 -3.57
C LEU A 89 12.13 -12.61 -4.01
N VAL A 90 11.31 -11.56 -4.00
CA VAL A 90 9.94 -11.57 -4.50
C VAL A 90 9.87 -10.69 -5.73
N THR A 91 9.37 -11.21 -6.85
CA THR A 91 9.28 -10.47 -8.11
C THR A 91 7.84 -10.20 -8.51
N ASP A 92 7.68 -9.19 -9.37
CA ASP A 92 6.42 -8.77 -9.97
C ASP A 92 5.87 -9.74 -11.02
N THR A 93 6.76 -10.39 -11.78
CA THR A 93 6.38 -11.30 -12.88
C THR A 93 7.23 -12.57 -12.91
N GLU A 94 6.77 -13.57 -13.67
CA GLU A 94 7.51 -14.82 -13.92
C GLU A 94 8.75 -14.55 -14.78
N GLU A 95 8.66 -13.62 -15.73
CA GLU A 95 9.77 -13.20 -16.58
C GLU A 95 10.89 -12.56 -15.75
N THR A 96 10.54 -11.71 -14.77
CA THR A 96 11.49 -11.15 -13.81
C THR A 96 12.15 -12.26 -12.99
N GLN A 97 11.39 -13.25 -12.53
CA GLN A 97 11.94 -14.40 -11.81
C GLN A 97 12.96 -15.17 -12.67
N ALA A 98 12.64 -15.43 -13.93
CA ALA A 98 13.54 -16.12 -14.86
C ALA A 98 14.84 -15.32 -15.09
N GLU A 99 14.75 -14.00 -15.20
CA GLU A 99 15.92 -13.13 -15.35
C GLU A 99 16.80 -13.10 -14.09
N ILE A 100 16.18 -13.01 -12.90
CA ILE A 100 16.90 -13.11 -11.62
C ILE A 100 17.63 -14.45 -11.50
N LEU A 101 17.00 -15.56 -11.90
CA LEU A 101 17.63 -16.88 -11.86
C LEU A 101 18.88 -16.94 -12.74
N ARG A 102 18.86 -16.32 -13.93
CA ARG A 102 20.04 -16.22 -14.82
C ARG A 102 21.14 -15.33 -14.26
N ARG A 103 20.77 -14.26 -13.55
CA ARG A 103 21.68 -13.29 -12.95
C ARG A 103 22.06 -13.59 -11.50
N LYS A 104 21.68 -14.75 -10.99
CA LYS A 104 21.86 -15.14 -9.58
C LYS A 104 23.28 -14.91 -9.05
N PRO A 105 24.38 -15.20 -9.79
CA PRO A 105 25.73 -14.87 -9.32
C PRO A 105 25.98 -13.37 -9.15
N GLN A 106 25.48 -12.54 -10.08
CA GLN A 106 25.64 -11.08 -10.03
C GLN A 106 24.84 -10.48 -8.86
N ILE A 107 23.65 -11.01 -8.61
CA ILE A 107 22.79 -10.59 -7.51
C ILE A 107 23.44 -10.95 -6.16
N ARG A 108 24.01 -12.15 -6.03
CA ARG A 108 24.75 -12.55 -4.83
C ARG A 108 25.93 -11.59 -4.56
N ASP A 109 26.68 -11.21 -5.59
CA ASP A 109 27.77 -10.24 -5.48
C ASP A 109 27.29 -8.85 -4.99
N VAL A 110 26.13 -8.40 -5.45
CA VAL A 110 25.50 -7.14 -4.99
C VAL A 110 25.15 -7.21 -3.51
N VAL A 111 24.49 -8.28 -3.08
CA VAL A 111 24.15 -8.50 -1.67
C VAL A 111 25.42 -8.53 -0.80
N ILE A 112 26.47 -9.23 -1.23
CA ILE A 112 27.76 -9.25 -0.53
C ILE A 112 28.32 -7.82 -0.41
N LYS A 113 28.35 -7.05 -1.50
CA LYS A 113 28.84 -5.66 -1.48
C LYS A 113 28.06 -4.78 -0.52
N ILE A 114 26.74 -4.89 -0.50
CA ILE A 114 25.88 -4.15 0.44
C ILE A 114 26.28 -4.49 1.87
N PHE A 115 26.30 -5.77 2.25
CA PHE A 115 26.63 -6.19 3.62
C PHE A 115 28.07 -5.82 4.04
N ARG A 116 29.04 -5.84 3.12
CA ARG A 116 30.43 -5.41 3.41
C ARG A 116 30.54 -3.94 3.84
N THR A 117 29.53 -3.11 3.55
CA THR A 117 29.51 -1.70 3.97
C THR A 117 28.75 -1.47 5.28
N LYS A 118 28.06 -2.49 5.82
CA LYS A 118 27.25 -2.34 7.03
C LYS A 118 28.07 -2.71 8.26
N THR A 119 27.79 -2.02 9.35
CA THR A 119 28.32 -2.34 10.68
C THR A 119 27.33 -3.21 11.44
N VAL A 120 27.82 -3.92 12.45
CA VAL A 120 26.94 -4.71 13.32
C VAL A 120 25.84 -3.84 13.92
N ASP A 121 26.15 -2.65 14.44
CA ASP A 121 25.12 -1.82 15.10
C ASP A 121 23.95 -1.48 14.16
N LYS A 122 24.23 -1.25 12.87
CA LYS A 122 23.19 -1.01 11.86
C LYS A 122 22.33 -2.23 11.56
N ILE A 123 22.88 -3.43 11.58
CA ILE A 123 22.11 -4.66 11.32
C ILE A 123 21.28 -5.13 12.53
N ARG A 124 21.53 -4.61 13.74
CA ARG A 124 20.71 -4.92 14.93
C ARG A 124 19.47 -4.02 15.04
N GLU A 125 19.53 -2.83 14.45
CA GLU A 125 18.44 -1.86 14.42
C GLU A 125 17.35 -2.31 13.44
N GLU A 126 16.08 -2.26 13.85
CA GLU A 126 14.94 -2.59 12.96
C GLU A 126 14.92 -1.68 11.73
N GLU A 127 15.13 -0.37 11.94
CA GLU A 127 15.25 0.61 10.85
C GLU A 127 16.42 0.29 9.92
N GLY A 128 17.55 -0.18 10.47
CA GLY A 128 18.71 -0.56 9.69
C GLY A 128 18.47 -1.79 8.81
N ILE A 129 17.75 -2.79 9.33
CA ILE A 129 17.31 -3.95 8.53
C ILE A 129 16.37 -3.52 7.40
N LEU A 130 15.40 -2.64 7.70
CA LEU A 130 14.49 -2.10 6.68
C LEU A 130 15.24 -1.32 5.59
N ASN A 131 16.22 -0.51 5.97
CA ASN A 131 17.06 0.22 5.03
C ASN A 131 17.89 -0.72 4.15
N ILE A 132 18.48 -1.77 4.72
CA ILE A 132 19.23 -2.80 3.97
C ILE A 132 18.31 -3.53 3.00
N ARG A 133 17.08 -3.88 3.42
CA ARG A 133 16.09 -4.51 2.55
C ARG A 133 15.80 -3.62 1.33
N ASN A 134 15.50 -2.35 1.55
CA ASN A 134 15.20 -1.40 0.48
C ASN A 134 16.40 -1.19 -0.45
N GLU A 135 17.60 -1.09 0.11
CA GLU A 135 18.84 -0.97 -0.66
C GLU A 135 19.08 -2.19 -1.56
N ILE A 136 18.83 -3.40 -1.06
CA ILE A 136 18.92 -4.63 -1.87
C ILE A 136 17.86 -4.62 -2.98
N ILE A 137 16.61 -4.26 -2.67
CA ILE A 137 15.52 -4.17 -3.66
C ILE A 137 15.90 -3.21 -4.79
N THR A 138 16.31 -1.99 -4.45
CA THR A 138 16.70 -0.97 -5.42
C THR A 138 17.90 -1.42 -6.24
N ALA A 139 18.98 -1.89 -5.58
CA ALA A 139 20.21 -2.27 -6.28
C ALA A 139 19.99 -3.44 -7.25
N ILE A 140 19.14 -4.41 -6.90
CA ILE A 140 18.82 -5.52 -7.82
C ILE A 140 17.91 -5.03 -8.94
N THR A 141 16.87 -4.24 -8.63
CA THR A 141 15.93 -3.72 -9.63
C THR A 141 16.63 -2.87 -10.68
N ASP A 142 17.57 -2.00 -10.28
CA ASP A 142 18.35 -1.15 -11.19
C ASP A 142 19.25 -1.95 -12.16
N MET A 143 19.55 -3.22 -11.85
CA MET A 143 20.33 -4.10 -12.70
C MET A 143 19.49 -4.88 -13.72
N LEU A 144 18.18 -4.93 -13.52
CA LEU A 144 17.28 -5.67 -14.39
C LEU A 144 16.94 -4.84 -15.63
N PRO A 145 16.92 -5.46 -16.82
CA PRO A 145 16.52 -4.76 -18.04
C PRO A 145 15.02 -4.43 -18.07
N PHE A 146 14.21 -5.15 -17.29
CA PHE A 146 12.77 -5.00 -17.14
C PHE A 146 12.33 -5.63 -15.82
N GLY A 147 11.12 -5.28 -15.36
CA GLY A 147 10.54 -5.82 -14.13
C GLY A 147 11.24 -5.29 -12.87
N GLN A 148 10.79 -5.76 -11.71
CA GLN A 148 11.32 -5.29 -10.43
C GLN A 148 11.23 -6.33 -9.32
N VAL A 149 12.09 -6.17 -8.32
CA VAL A 149 11.96 -6.86 -7.03
C VAL A 149 10.96 -6.08 -6.18
N ILE A 150 9.91 -6.76 -5.70
CA ILE A 150 8.88 -6.17 -4.84
C ILE A 150 9.29 -6.22 -3.38
N ASP A 151 9.90 -7.32 -2.96
CA ASP A 151 10.26 -7.55 -1.56
C ASP A 151 11.43 -8.54 -1.43
N VAL A 152 12.04 -8.57 -0.26
CA VAL A 152 13.13 -9.48 0.09
C VAL A 152 12.91 -10.04 1.49
N PHE A 153 12.80 -11.36 1.55
CA PHE A 153 12.75 -12.12 2.81
C PHE A 153 14.14 -12.59 3.17
N PHE A 154 14.60 -12.25 4.39
CA PHE A 154 15.78 -12.86 4.98
C PHE A 154 15.37 -14.23 5.53
N THR A 155 15.84 -15.30 4.90
CA THR A 155 15.56 -16.68 5.32
C THR A 155 16.59 -17.21 6.31
N GLU A 156 17.81 -16.66 6.28
CA GLU A 156 18.83 -16.83 7.32
C GLU A 156 19.42 -15.47 7.66
N PHE A 157 19.62 -15.19 8.95
CA PHE A 157 20.18 -13.93 9.43
C PHE A 157 20.86 -14.11 10.78
N VAL A 158 22.14 -14.47 10.76
CA VAL A 158 22.94 -14.72 11.98
C VAL A 158 24.21 -13.89 11.91
N TYR A 159 24.48 -13.08 12.93
CA TYR A 159 25.70 -12.27 13.02
C TYR A 159 26.47 -12.58 14.29
N GLN A 160 27.80 -12.43 14.23
CA GLN A 160 28.71 -12.58 15.37
C GLN A 160 29.63 -11.38 15.50
#